data_AF-A0A9D5SJU4-F1
#
_entry.id   AF-A0A9D5SJU4-F1
#
_cell.length_a   1.000
_cell.length_b   1.000
_cell.length_c   1.000
_cell.angle_alpha   90.00
_cell.angle_beta   90.00
_cell.angle_gamma   90.00
#
_symmetry.space_group_name_H-M   'P 1'
#
loop_
_entity.id
_entity.type
_entity.pdbx_description
1 polymer ?
#
loop_
_entity_poly.entity_id
_entity_poly.type
_entity_poly.pdbx_seq_one_letter_code
_entity_poly.pdbx_strand_id
1 'polypeptide(L)'
;MKKFIILITTLMFSASIGLLGCAGDSRKTVTSFDMITLTVQGMRGTSVYEIADKDGKTELKRFRKVYSNGEDILELEASAACDTNGFIELMNNCGVIRWDGFHGKHPKNVKDGIMFDFKAAVNDGQNIHADGSENFPKGYRNFVRELDKMLAEYEND
;
A
#
# COMPACT_ATOMS: atom_id res chain seq x y z
N MET A 1 -7.40 56.60 32.74
CA MET A 1 -6.91 56.82 31.35
C MET A 1 -5.40 56.56 31.34
N LYS A 2 -4.99 55.36 30.94
CA LYS A 2 -3.58 54.92 30.95
C LYS A 2 -2.97 55.20 29.59
N LYS A 3 -1.84 55.92 29.57
CA LYS A 3 -1.12 56.35 28.36
C LYS A 3 -0.34 55.16 27.79
N PHE A 4 -0.60 54.85 26.53
CA PHE A 4 0.17 53.89 25.74
C PHE A 4 1.46 54.54 25.24
N ILE A 5 2.61 53.90 25.51
CA ILE A 5 3.88 54.21 24.88
C ILE A 5 4.24 53.00 24.03
N ILE A 6 4.27 53.21 22.72
CA ILE A 6 4.70 52.24 21.71
C ILE A 6 6.21 52.39 21.56
N LEU A 7 6.96 51.31 21.81
CA LEU A 7 8.38 51.23 21.50
C LEU A 7 8.55 50.22 20.36
N ILE A 8 8.85 50.72 19.16
CA ILE A 8 9.27 49.92 18.02
C ILE A 8 10.80 49.86 18.09
N THR A 9 11.33 48.68 18.37
CA THR A 9 12.77 48.39 18.25
C THR A 9 12.94 47.31 17.20
N THR A 10 13.30 47.75 16.00
CA THR A 10 13.78 46.88 14.93
C THR A 10 15.22 46.48 15.25
N LEU A 11 15.48 45.18 15.36
CA LEU A 11 16.85 44.67 15.40
C LEU A 11 16.97 43.55 14.37
N MET A 12 17.47 43.94 13.20
CA MET A 12 18.00 43.04 12.18
C MET A 12 19.38 42.56 12.64
N PHE A 13 19.57 41.26 12.81
CA PHE A 13 20.89 40.65 12.74
C PHE A 13 20.77 39.32 12.00
N SER A 14 21.34 39.30 10.80
CA SER A 14 21.58 38.11 9.99
C SER A 14 22.90 37.48 10.40
N ALA A 15 22.94 36.16 10.53
CA ALA A 15 24.09 35.31 10.21
C ALA A 15 23.65 33.85 10.25
N SER A 16 23.56 33.26 9.06
CA SER A 16 23.30 31.86 8.80
C SER A 16 24.41 30.98 9.38
N ILE A 17 24.07 30.08 10.29
CA ILE A 17 24.87 28.87 10.55
C ILE A 17 24.09 27.72 9.93
N GLY A 18 24.62 27.24 8.81
CA GLY A 18 24.13 26.04 8.14
C GLY A 18 24.32 24.84 9.05
N LEU A 19 23.21 24.34 9.58
CA LEU A 19 23.11 22.92 9.89
C LEU A 19 22.80 22.22 8.57
N LEU A 20 23.86 21.63 8.00
CA LEU A 20 23.76 20.51 7.09
C LEU A 20 23.15 19.33 7.87
N GLY A 21 21.87 19.44 8.19
CA GLY A 21 21.08 18.29 8.58
C GLY A 21 20.98 17.43 7.33
N CYS A 22 21.63 16.27 7.35
CA CYS A 22 21.38 15.21 6.39
C CYS A 22 19.88 15.18 6.15
N ALA A 23 19.45 15.50 4.94
CA ALA A 23 18.09 15.24 4.51
C ALA A 23 17.93 13.73 4.58
N GLY A 24 17.56 13.23 5.75
CA GLY A 24 16.97 11.92 5.89
C GLY A 24 15.85 11.93 4.89
N ASP A 25 15.94 11.05 3.90
CA ASP A 25 14.83 10.64 3.07
C ASP A 25 13.66 10.46 4.04
N SER A 26 12.77 11.46 4.12
CA SER A 26 11.59 11.42 4.97
C SER A 26 10.67 10.42 4.28
N ARG A 27 11.03 9.14 4.40
CA ARG A 27 10.31 8.06 3.75
C ARG A 27 8.92 8.18 4.31
N LYS A 28 7.97 8.58 3.47
CA LYS A 28 6.57 8.40 3.81
C LYS A 28 6.43 6.92 4.19
N THR A 29 5.92 6.66 5.38
CA THR A 29 5.60 5.32 5.87
C THR A 29 4.10 5.17 5.92
N VAL A 30 3.61 3.94 5.87
CA VAL A 30 2.20 3.65 6.15
C VAL A 30 2.02 3.59 7.67
N THR A 31 1.04 4.32 8.20
CA THR A 31 0.68 4.39 9.62
C THR A 31 -0.78 3.97 9.87
N SER A 32 -1.62 4.03 8.84
CA SER A 32 -3.00 3.55 8.84
C SER A 32 -3.40 3.10 7.43
N PHE A 33 -4.40 2.25 7.31
CA PHE A 33 -5.05 1.91 6.03
C PHE A 33 -6.52 1.55 6.26
N ASP A 34 -7.36 1.79 5.26
CA ASP A 34 -8.78 1.47 5.32
C ASP A 34 -9.10 0.20 4.52
N MET A 35 -8.79 0.24 3.22
CA MET A 35 -9.08 -0.81 2.28
C MET A 35 -7.96 -0.91 1.24
N ILE A 36 -7.62 -2.15 0.90
CA ILE A 36 -6.69 -2.50 -0.15
C ILE A 36 -7.36 -3.52 -1.06
N THR A 37 -7.26 -3.29 -2.36
CA THR A 37 -7.60 -4.28 -3.38
C THR A 37 -6.36 -4.57 -4.19
N LEU A 38 -6.00 -5.86 -4.28
CA LEU A 38 -4.97 -6.35 -5.18
C LEU A 38 -5.59 -7.38 -6.12
N THR A 39 -5.63 -7.07 -7.41
CA THR A 39 -5.97 -8.05 -8.44
C THR A 39 -4.67 -8.63 -9.01
N VAL A 40 -4.58 -9.95 -9.11
CA VAL A 40 -3.48 -10.67 -9.75
C VAL A 40 -4.07 -11.55 -10.83
N GLN A 41 -3.72 -11.28 -12.09
CA GLN A 41 -4.18 -12.04 -13.24
C GLN A 41 -3.00 -12.81 -13.84
N GLY A 42 -3.19 -14.09 -14.11
CA GLY A 42 -2.20 -14.90 -14.81
C GLY A 42 -2.84 -16.10 -15.50
N MET A 43 -2.02 -17.05 -15.92
CA MET A 43 -2.49 -18.23 -16.66
C MET A 43 -3.46 -19.12 -15.87
N ARG A 44 -3.39 -19.10 -14.54
CA ARG A 44 -4.25 -19.92 -13.67
C ARG A 44 -5.62 -19.27 -13.40
N GLY A 45 -5.85 -18.07 -13.91
CA GLY A 45 -7.03 -17.26 -13.65
C GLY A 45 -6.68 -15.94 -12.97
N THR A 46 -7.70 -15.31 -12.41
CA THR A 46 -7.58 -14.05 -11.69
C THR A 46 -7.92 -14.25 -10.23
N SER A 47 -7.01 -13.85 -9.34
CA SER A 47 -7.24 -13.75 -7.92
C SER A 47 -7.44 -12.29 -7.53
N VAL A 48 -8.40 -12.03 -6.65
CA VAL A 48 -8.66 -10.71 -6.06
C VAL A 48 -8.46 -10.81 -4.56
N TYR A 49 -7.54 -10.02 -4.03
CA TYR A 49 -7.34 -9.87 -2.60
C TYR A 49 -8.09 -8.62 -2.15
N GLU A 50 -8.91 -8.77 -1.11
CA GLU A 50 -9.50 -7.66 -0.37
C GLU A 50 -8.91 -7.67 1.03
N ILE A 51 -8.30 -6.56 1.43
CA ILE A 51 -7.72 -6.40 2.77
C ILE A 51 -8.32 -5.15 3.40
N ALA A 52 -8.93 -5.29 4.57
CA ALA A 52 -9.58 -4.20 5.27
C ALA A 52 -9.17 -4.15 6.74
N ASP A 53 -8.91 -2.96 7.27
CA ASP A 53 -8.84 -2.78 8.71
C ASP A 53 -10.26 -2.64 9.27
N LYS A 54 -10.58 -3.47 10.26
CA LYS A 54 -11.85 -3.45 10.98
C LYS A 54 -11.60 -3.60 12.46
N ASP A 55 -11.85 -2.52 13.20
CA ASP A 55 -11.76 -2.48 14.66
C ASP A 55 -10.39 -2.98 15.19
N GLY A 56 -9.29 -2.63 14.50
CA GLY A 56 -7.92 -3.00 14.88
C GLY A 56 -7.53 -4.43 14.50
N LYS A 57 -8.35 -5.12 13.70
CA LYS A 57 -8.00 -6.38 13.04
C LYS A 57 -8.03 -6.21 11.54
N THR A 58 -7.03 -6.78 10.88
CA THR A 58 -6.98 -6.83 9.42
C THR A 58 -7.71 -8.09 8.94
N GLU A 59 -8.82 -7.92 8.22
CA GLU A 59 -9.45 -8.98 7.46
C GLU A 59 -8.78 -9.09 6.09
N LEU A 60 -8.22 -10.27 5.78
CA LEU A 60 -7.65 -10.60 4.48
C LEU A 60 -8.50 -11.68 3.81
N LYS A 61 -9.03 -11.39 2.62
CA LYS A 61 -9.80 -12.34 1.81
C LYS A 61 -9.17 -12.48 0.44
N ARG A 62 -9.13 -13.71 -0.07
CA ARG A 62 -8.78 -14.01 -1.47
C ARG A 62 -9.98 -14.62 -2.16
N PHE A 63 -10.34 -14.02 -3.28
CA PHE A 63 -11.37 -14.50 -4.18
C PHE A 63 -10.75 -14.98 -5.48
N ARG A 64 -11.40 -15.94 -6.12
CA ARG A 64 -11.17 -16.28 -7.52
C ARG A 64 -12.23 -15.66 -8.39
N LYS A 65 -11.81 -15.04 -9.48
CA LYS A 65 -12.71 -14.61 -10.54
C LYS A 65 -13.07 -15.82 -11.40
N VAL A 66 -14.35 -16.14 -11.46
CA VAL A 66 -14.92 -17.25 -12.23
C VAL A 66 -15.95 -16.69 -13.20
N TYR A 67 -15.95 -17.17 -14.44
CA TYR A 67 -16.98 -16.83 -15.41
C TYR A 67 -18.13 -17.83 -15.30
N SER A 68 -19.32 -17.35 -14.95
CA SER A 68 -20.50 -18.20 -14.78
C SER A 68 -21.73 -17.42 -15.25
N ASN A 69 -22.63 -18.11 -15.98
CA ASN A 69 -23.88 -17.53 -16.49
C ASN A 69 -23.74 -16.21 -17.29
N GLY A 70 -22.61 -16.02 -17.98
CA GLY A 70 -22.38 -14.82 -18.79
C GLY A 70 -21.74 -13.65 -18.04
N GLU A 71 -21.44 -13.84 -16.76
CA GLU A 71 -20.90 -12.78 -15.89
C GLU A 71 -19.65 -13.25 -15.15
N ASP A 72 -18.81 -12.28 -14.80
CA ASP A 72 -17.68 -12.49 -13.91
C ASP A 72 -18.16 -12.45 -12.45
N ILE A 73 -17.94 -13.54 -11.71
CA ILE A 73 -18.30 -13.69 -10.30
C ILE A 73 -17.02 -13.83 -9.48
N LEU A 74 -17.03 -13.27 -8.26
CA LEU A 74 -15.98 -13.51 -7.26
C LEU A 74 -16.41 -14.62 -6.30
N GLU A 75 -15.71 -15.74 -6.33
CA GLU A 75 -15.89 -16.85 -5.39
C GLU A 75 -14.83 -16.75 -4.29
N LEU A 76 -15.24 -16.72 -3.02
CA LEU A 76 -14.30 -16.70 -1.90
C LEU A 76 -13.50 -18.01 -1.86
N GLU A 77 -12.17 -17.92 -1.97
CA GLU A 77 -11.28 -19.08 -1.87
C GLU A 77 -10.73 -19.24 -0.45
N ALA A 78 -10.32 -18.14 0.19
CA ALA A 78 -9.68 -18.17 1.50
C ALA A 78 -9.90 -16.85 2.26
N SER A 79 -9.88 -16.92 3.59
CA SER A 79 -9.98 -15.77 4.47
C SER A 79 -9.11 -15.97 5.71
N ALA A 80 -8.48 -14.90 6.18
CA ALA A 80 -7.71 -14.86 7.41
C ALA A 80 -7.97 -13.54 8.16
N ALA A 81 -7.69 -13.54 9.46
CA ALA A 81 -7.63 -12.32 10.26
C ALA A 81 -6.26 -12.20 10.92
N CYS A 82 -5.65 -11.02 10.84
CA CYS A 82 -4.34 -10.76 11.46
C CYS A 82 -4.32 -9.42 12.22
N ASP A 83 -3.28 -9.22 13.01
CA ASP A 83 -3.06 -7.97 13.74
C ASP A 83 -2.75 -6.81 12.77
N THR A 84 -3.44 -5.69 12.94
CA THR A 84 -3.31 -4.52 12.04
C THR A 84 -1.93 -3.89 12.10
N ASN A 85 -1.25 -3.88 13.25
CA ASN A 85 0.10 -3.32 13.33
C ASN A 85 1.10 -4.22 12.59
N GLY A 86 0.98 -5.55 12.74
CA GLY A 86 1.76 -6.51 11.97
C GLY A 86 1.57 -6.35 10.45
N PHE A 87 0.33 -6.09 10.01
CA PHE A 87 0.05 -5.83 8.60
C PHE A 87 0.63 -4.50 8.10
N ILE A 88 0.56 -3.44 8.91
CA ILE A 88 1.21 -2.15 8.62
C ILE A 88 2.73 -2.31 8.52
N GLU A 89 3.34 -3.10 9.40
CA GLU A 89 4.77 -3.41 9.33
C GLU A 89 5.12 -4.12 8.01
N LEU A 90 4.33 -5.11 7.58
CA LEU A 90 4.48 -5.75 6.28
C LEU A 90 4.45 -4.75 5.13
N MET A 91 3.47 -3.83 5.11
CA MET A 91 3.36 -2.80 4.06
C MET A 91 4.60 -1.91 4.02
N ASN A 92 5.11 -1.50 5.18
CA ASN A 92 6.31 -0.68 5.30
C ASN A 92 7.57 -1.44 4.84
N ASN A 93 7.72 -2.71 5.23
CA ASN A 93 8.83 -3.57 4.83
C ASN A 93 8.84 -3.83 3.32
N CYS A 94 7.66 -3.93 2.70
CA CYS A 94 7.52 -4.05 1.25
C CYS A 94 7.56 -2.69 0.52
N GLY A 95 7.59 -1.57 1.24
CA GLY A 95 7.66 -0.23 0.67
C GLY A 95 6.42 0.16 -0.14
N VAL A 96 5.23 -0.32 0.24
CA VAL A 96 3.96 -0.16 -0.50
C VAL A 96 3.66 1.30 -0.85
N ILE A 97 3.94 2.24 0.05
CA ILE A 97 3.73 3.67 -0.18
C ILE A 97 4.54 4.26 -1.34
N ARG A 98 5.63 3.60 -1.76
CA ARG A 98 6.45 4.00 -2.91
C ARG A 98 5.94 3.40 -4.22
N TRP A 99 4.91 2.56 -4.17
CA TRP A 99 4.30 2.01 -5.36
C TRP A 99 3.36 3.00 -6.02
N ASP A 100 2.97 4.08 -5.33
CA ASP A 100 2.08 5.10 -5.89
C ASP A 100 2.60 5.66 -7.22
N GLY A 101 1.78 5.54 -8.26
CA GLY A 101 2.11 5.93 -9.63
C GLY A 101 3.03 4.96 -10.38
N PHE A 102 3.36 3.80 -9.80
CA PHE A 102 4.14 2.77 -10.50
C PHE A 102 3.31 2.16 -11.63
N HIS A 103 3.88 2.16 -12.84
CA HIS A 103 3.36 1.42 -13.99
C HIS A 103 4.43 0.50 -14.59
N GLY A 104 4.23 -0.80 -14.42
CA GLY A 104 5.11 -1.85 -14.93
C GLY A 104 4.81 -2.20 -16.38
N LYS A 105 5.53 -1.58 -17.33
CA LYS A 105 5.36 -1.88 -18.77
C LYS A 105 5.64 -3.35 -19.08
N HIS A 106 4.74 -4.01 -19.81
CA HIS A 106 4.94 -5.39 -20.24
C HIS A 106 6.21 -5.54 -21.12
N PRO A 107 7.13 -6.48 -20.82
CA PRO A 107 8.30 -6.73 -21.66
C PRO A 107 7.93 -7.25 -23.05
N LYS A 108 8.61 -6.77 -24.10
CA LYS A 108 8.28 -7.10 -25.52
C LYS A 108 8.28 -8.60 -25.86
N ASN A 109 9.03 -9.42 -25.12
CA ASN A 109 9.25 -10.83 -25.44
C ASN A 109 8.55 -11.78 -24.45
N VAL A 110 7.71 -11.25 -23.56
CA VAL A 110 6.84 -12.08 -22.74
C VAL A 110 5.49 -12.18 -23.47
N LYS A 111 4.95 -13.40 -23.56
CA LYS A 111 3.65 -13.66 -24.21
C LYS A 111 2.55 -13.84 -23.18
N ASP A 112 2.89 -14.60 -22.14
CA ASP A 112 2.00 -14.89 -21.03
C ASP A 112 2.69 -14.37 -19.77
N GLY A 113 2.07 -13.39 -19.14
CA GLY A 113 2.62 -12.73 -17.97
C GLY A 113 1.59 -12.52 -16.88
N ILE A 114 2.08 -12.40 -15.66
CA ILE A 114 1.31 -11.99 -14.50
C ILE A 114 1.09 -10.49 -14.61
N MET A 115 -0.17 -10.08 -14.53
CA MET A 115 -0.61 -8.70 -14.41
C MET A 115 -1.07 -8.43 -13.00
N PHE A 116 -0.95 -7.19 -12.55
CA PHE A 116 -1.50 -6.76 -11.28
C PHE A 116 -2.12 -5.37 -11.36
N ASP A 117 -3.14 -5.15 -10.54
CA ASP A 117 -3.73 -3.85 -10.23
C ASP A 117 -3.82 -3.76 -8.71
N PHE A 118 -3.14 -2.78 -8.12
CA PHE A 118 -3.08 -2.55 -6.68
C PHE A 118 -3.64 -1.18 -6.35
N LYS A 119 -4.62 -1.13 -5.46
CA LYS A 119 -5.22 0.10 -4.94
C LYS A 119 -5.26 0.03 -3.43
N ALA A 120 -4.85 1.11 -2.76
CA ALA A 120 -4.93 1.20 -1.30
C ALA A 120 -5.30 2.61 -0.86
N ALA A 121 -6.12 2.72 0.18
CA ALA A 121 -6.29 3.95 0.95
C ALA A 121 -5.47 3.84 2.23
N VAL A 122 -4.48 4.72 2.42
CA VAL A 122 -3.55 4.72 3.57
C VAL A 122 -3.47 6.10 4.21
N ASN A 123 -2.93 6.20 5.42
CA ASN A 123 -2.57 7.46 6.09
C ASN A 123 -3.69 8.50 6.02
N ASP A 124 -4.89 8.11 6.44
CA ASP A 124 -6.08 8.96 6.51
C ASP A 124 -6.52 9.47 5.12
N GLY A 125 -6.57 8.57 4.14
CA GLY A 125 -7.17 8.79 2.82
C GLY A 125 -6.21 9.07 1.66
N GLN A 126 -4.89 8.96 1.86
CA GLN A 126 -3.93 8.93 0.76
C GLN A 126 -4.17 7.68 -0.11
N ASN A 127 -4.55 7.90 -1.36
CA ASN A 127 -4.72 6.80 -2.32
C ASN A 127 -3.38 6.44 -2.96
N ILE A 128 -3.09 5.14 -3.00
CA ILE A 128 -1.98 4.55 -3.73
C ILE A 128 -2.58 3.76 -4.88
N HIS A 129 -2.08 3.98 -6.09
CA HIS A 129 -2.37 3.13 -7.24
C HIS A 129 -1.08 2.66 -7.91
N ALA A 130 -1.01 1.37 -8.20
CA ALA A 130 0.09 0.75 -8.93
C ALA A 130 -0.45 -0.37 -9.82
N ASP A 131 0.05 -0.45 -11.05
CA ASP A 131 -0.35 -1.50 -11.97
C ASP A 131 0.82 -1.95 -12.84
N GLY A 132 0.63 -3.05 -13.56
CA GLY A 132 1.57 -3.45 -14.59
C GLY A 132 1.50 -4.92 -14.91
N SER A 133 2.44 -5.33 -15.75
CA SER A 133 2.59 -6.72 -16.14
C SER A 133 4.07 -7.10 -16.21
N GLU A 134 4.41 -8.23 -15.56
CA GLU A 134 5.75 -8.84 -15.48
C GLU A 134 6.85 -8.00 -14.81
N ASN A 135 6.68 -6.68 -14.81
CA ASN A 135 7.49 -5.72 -14.08
C ASN A 135 6.70 -5.22 -12.89
N PHE A 136 7.27 -5.41 -11.70
CA PHE A 136 6.61 -5.14 -10.43
C PHE A 136 7.43 -4.15 -9.61
N PRO A 137 6.79 -3.34 -8.75
CA PRO A 137 7.54 -2.46 -7.87
C PRO A 137 8.34 -3.30 -6.87
N LYS A 138 9.43 -2.74 -6.35
CA LYS A 138 10.26 -3.41 -5.35
C LYS A 138 9.39 -3.80 -4.14
N GLY A 139 9.54 -5.03 -3.67
CA GLY A 139 8.77 -5.56 -2.54
C GLY A 139 7.46 -6.27 -2.92
N TYR A 140 6.93 -6.07 -4.14
CA TYR A 140 5.67 -6.66 -4.57
C TYR A 140 5.60 -8.18 -4.38
N ARG A 141 6.61 -8.91 -4.89
CA ARG A 141 6.62 -10.38 -4.78
C ARG A 141 6.68 -10.87 -3.33
N ASN A 142 7.34 -10.10 -2.44
CA ASN A 142 7.36 -10.42 -1.02
C ASN A 142 5.98 -10.19 -0.41
N PHE A 143 5.35 -9.06 -0.72
CA PHE A 143 4.00 -8.74 -0.25
C PHE A 143 3.01 -9.85 -0.60
N VAL A 144 2.90 -10.23 -1.87
CA VAL A 144 2.00 -11.30 -2.32
C VAL A 144 2.29 -12.62 -1.61
N ARG A 145 3.57 -12.99 -1.47
CA ARG A 145 3.97 -14.21 -0.77
C ARG A 145 3.54 -14.22 0.70
N GLU A 146 3.67 -13.10 1.41
CA GLU A 146 3.24 -13.03 2.81
C GLU A 146 1.70 -13.06 2.93
N LEU A 147 0.94 -12.49 1.99
CA LEU A 147 -0.52 -12.66 1.94
C LEU A 147 -0.90 -14.14 1.79
N ASP A 148 -0.25 -14.84 0.86
CA ASP A 148 -0.51 -16.27 0.62
C ASP A 148 -0.21 -17.13 1.85
N LYS A 149 0.86 -16.81 2.60
CA LYS A 149 1.17 -17.50 3.86
C LYS A 149 0.13 -17.26 4.94
N MET A 150 -0.27 -16.00 5.15
CA MET A 150 -1.31 -15.66 6.14
C MET A 150 -2.61 -16.42 5.88
N LEU A 151 -2.99 -16.56 4.61
CA LEU A 151 -4.16 -17.34 4.21
C LEU A 151 -3.98 -18.84 4.46
N ALA A 152 -2.81 -19.39 4.13
CA ALA A 152 -2.52 -20.81 4.32
C ALA A 152 -2.42 -21.22 5.80
N GLU A 153 -1.87 -20.36 6.67
CA GLU A 153 -1.78 -20.64 8.10
C GLU A 153 -3.17 -20.69 8.74
N TYR A 154 -4.07 -19.78 8.36
CA TYR A 154 -5.44 -19.72 8.88
C TYR A 154 -6.36 -20.85 8.40
N GLU A 155 -6.08 -21.46 7.24
CA GLU A 155 -6.79 -22.68 6.81
C GLU A 155 -6.50 -23.90 7.71
N ASN A 156 -5.41 -23.86 8.49
CA ASN A 156 -4.97 -24.96 9.33
C ASN A 156 -5.26 -24.77 10.84
N ASP A 157 -5.84 -23.63 11.23
CA ASP A 157 -6.29 -23.32 12.60
C ASP A 157 -7.77 -23.66 12.82
#